data_AF-H0A9J4-F1
#
_entry.id   AF-H0A9J4-F1
#
_cell.length_a   1.000
_cell.length_b   1.000
_cell.length_c   1.000
_cell.angle_alpha   90.00
_cell.angle_beta   90.00
_cell.angle_gamma   90.00
#
_symmetry.space_group_name_H-M   'P 1'
#
loop_
_entity.id
_entity.type
_entity.pdbx_description
1 polymer ?
#
loop_
_entity_poly.entity_id
_entity_poly.type
_entity_poly.pdbx_seq_one_letter_code
_entity_poly.pdbx_strand_id
1 'polypeptide(L)'
;MDRADIAAKVSHKNRTEIVKDALQAYLQEVEDQKEFKEDVVELYLDEEIEFETLKQFIGRQDAESVKASKNLLDQGEELADEIARL
;
A
#
# COMPACT_ATOMS: atom_id res chain seq x y z
N MET A 1 -11.31 31.08 7.40
CA MET A 1 -12.02 30.24 6.41
C MET A 1 -10.95 29.54 5.62
N ASP A 2 -10.98 28.21 5.68
CA ASP A 2 -10.01 27.36 4.99
C ASP A 2 -10.41 27.15 3.53
N ARG A 3 -9.50 26.62 2.71
CA ARG A 3 -9.77 26.30 1.30
C ARG A 3 -11.00 25.39 1.16
N ALA A 4 -11.17 24.43 2.05
CA ALA A 4 -12.33 23.55 2.09
C ALA A 4 -13.64 24.30 2.39
N ASP A 5 -13.61 25.32 3.24
CA ASP A 5 -14.79 26.14 3.56
C ASP A 5 -15.22 27.00 2.36
N ILE A 6 -14.24 27.53 1.61
CA ILE A 6 -14.49 28.32 0.41
C ILE A 6 -15.05 27.41 -0.70
N ALA A 7 -14.42 26.25 -0.93
CA ALA A 7 -14.88 25.27 -1.90
C ALA A 7 -16.31 24.79 -1.59
N ALA A 8 -16.61 24.50 -0.32
CA ALA A 8 -17.94 24.10 0.14
C ALA A 8 -19.02 25.16 -0.22
N LYS A 9 -18.70 26.44 -0.03
CA LYS A 9 -19.61 27.55 -0.41
C LYS A 9 -19.81 27.65 -1.91
N VAL A 10 -18.73 27.56 -2.69
CA VAL A 10 -18.77 27.65 -4.15
C VAL A 10 -19.54 26.48 -4.77
N SER A 11 -19.35 25.27 -4.24
CA SER A 11 -19.96 24.06 -4.78
C SER A 11 -21.31 23.71 -4.14
N HIS A 12 -21.80 24.52 -3.19
CA HIS A 12 -23.00 24.24 -2.40
C HIS A 12 -22.99 22.85 -1.72
N LYS A 13 -21.81 22.40 -1.27
CA LYS A 13 -21.61 21.14 -0.51
C LYS A 13 -21.23 21.45 0.93
N ASN A 14 -21.29 20.46 1.81
CA ASN A 14 -20.71 20.61 3.14
C ASN A 14 -19.18 20.37 3.12
N ARG A 15 -18.49 20.87 4.14
CA ARG A 15 -17.02 20.77 4.25
C ARG A 15 -16.54 19.31 4.24
N THR A 16 -17.29 18.40 4.85
CA THR A 16 -16.93 16.97 4.92
C THR A 16 -16.97 16.32 3.53
N GLU A 17 -17.97 16.67 2.72
CA GLU A 17 -18.06 16.20 1.33
C GLU A 17 -16.86 16.70 0.51
N ILE A 18 -16.46 17.95 0.67
CA ILE A 18 -15.28 18.49 -0.02
C ILE A 18 -14.02 17.73 0.36
N VAL A 19 -13.79 17.49 1.65
CA VAL A 19 -12.59 16.78 2.12
C VAL A 19 -12.61 15.32 1.66
N LYS A 20 -13.78 14.68 1.69
CA LYS A 20 -13.95 13.31 1.19
C LYS A 20 -13.64 13.22 -0.30
N ASP A 21 -14.23 14.10 -1.11
CA ASP A 21 -14.03 14.11 -2.56
C ASP A 21 -12.54 14.36 -2.89
N ALA A 22 -11.89 15.29 -2.18
CA ALA A 22 -10.47 15.58 -2.36
C ALA A 22 -9.57 14.40 -1.96
N LEU A 23 -9.86 13.74 -0.84
CA LEU A 23 -9.11 12.56 -0.40
C LEU A 23 -9.29 11.40 -1.38
N GLN A 24 -10.51 11.17 -1.87
CA GLN A 24 -10.77 10.12 -2.88
C GLN A 24 -9.99 10.39 -4.17
N ALA A 25 -9.98 11.65 -4.64
CA ALA A 25 -9.20 12.02 -5.83
C ALA A 25 -7.69 11.82 -5.63
N TYR A 26 -7.17 12.23 -4.46
CA TYR A 26 -5.76 12.02 -4.11
C TYR A 26 -5.41 10.53 -4.03
N LEU A 27 -6.22 9.73 -3.35
CA LEU A 27 -6.00 8.28 -3.22
C LEU A 27 -5.99 7.60 -4.59
N GLN A 28 -6.92 7.97 -5.48
CA GLN A 28 -6.94 7.46 -6.85
C GLN A 28 -5.71 7.87 -7.65
N GLU A 29 -5.16 9.08 -7.42
CA GLU A 29 -3.93 9.53 -8.07
C GLU A 29 -2.69 8.79 -7.56
N VAL A 30 -2.61 8.49 -6.26
CA VAL A 30 -1.44 7.80 -5.68
C VAL A 30 -1.47 6.29 -5.90
N GLU A 31 -2.64 5.66 -5.96
CA GLU A 31 -2.76 4.20 -6.15
C GLU A 31 -2.11 3.70 -7.45
N ASP A 32 -2.08 4.54 -8.49
CA ASP A 32 -1.45 4.21 -9.77
C ASP A 32 0.06 4.51 -9.81
N GLN A 33 0.59 5.18 -8.78
CA GLN A 33 2.01 5.52 -8.72
C GLN A 33 2.84 4.29 -8.38
N LYS A 34 3.96 4.14 -9.10
CA LYS A 34 4.90 3.04 -8.90
C LYS A 34 5.45 3.00 -7.47
N GLU A 35 5.79 4.17 -6.93
CA GLU A 35 6.31 4.33 -5.56
C GLU A 35 5.30 3.80 -4.52
N PHE A 36 4.02 4.15 -4.65
CA PHE A 36 2.97 3.63 -3.76
C PHE A 36 2.87 2.10 -3.80
N LYS A 37 2.99 1.49 -4.99
CA LYS A 37 2.98 0.03 -5.13
C LYS A 37 4.22 -0.62 -4.53
N GLU A 38 5.37 0.04 -4.61
CA GLU A 38 6.62 -0.39 -3.96
C GLU A 38 6.47 -0.33 -2.42
N ASP A 39 5.95 0.77 -1.87
CA ASP A 39 5.67 0.91 -0.44
C ASP A 39 4.71 -0.19 0.07
N VAL A 40 3.68 -0.53 -0.70
CA VAL A 40 2.76 -1.63 -0.35
C VAL A 40 3.47 -2.99 -0.34
N VAL A 41 4.44 -3.22 -1.23
CA VAL A 41 5.27 -4.44 -1.21
C VAL A 41 6.13 -4.46 0.05
N GLU A 42 6.77 -3.35 0.42
CA GLU A 42 7.59 -3.24 1.63
C GLU A 42 6.76 -3.55 2.89
N LEU A 43 5.57 -2.96 3.02
CA LEU A 43 4.65 -3.25 4.12
C LEU A 43 4.29 -4.74 4.23
N TYR A 44 4.17 -5.45 3.10
CA TYR A 44 3.92 -6.90 3.12
C TYR A 44 5.14 -7.70 3.56
N LEU A 45 6.32 -7.31 3.08
CA LEU A 45 7.58 -7.94 3.48
C LEU A 45 7.81 -7.79 4.98
N ASP A 46 7.49 -6.61 5.52
CA ASP A 46 7.55 -6.25 6.95
C ASP A 46 6.39 -6.80 7.80
N GLU A 47 5.46 -7.56 7.21
CA GLU A 47 4.30 -8.17 7.90
C GLU A 47 3.27 -7.18 8.47
N GLU A 48 3.32 -5.93 8.03
CA GLU A 48 2.36 -4.89 8.43
C GLU A 48 1.02 -5.00 7.67
N ILE A 49 1.00 -5.71 6.54
CA ILE A 49 -0.23 -6.01 5.79
C ILE A 49 -0.33 -7.48 5.39
N GLU A 50 -1.57 -7.94 5.29
CA GLU A 50 -1.90 -9.29 4.82
C GLU A 50 -1.74 -9.45 3.30
N PHE A 51 -1.54 -10.69 2.86
CA PHE A 51 -1.39 -11.03 1.44
C PHE A 51 -2.59 -10.60 0.56
N GLU A 52 -3.81 -10.62 1.11
CA GLU A 52 -4.99 -10.15 0.38
C GLU A 52 -4.92 -8.64 0.08
N THR A 53 -4.36 -7.85 0.98
CA THR A 53 -4.15 -6.41 0.77
C THR A 53 -3.11 -6.18 -0.33
N LEU A 54 -1.96 -6.87 -0.27
CA LEU A 54 -0.95 -6.79 -1.33
C LEU A 54 -1.57 -7.10 -2.71
N LYS A 55 -2.32 -8.21 -2.78
CA LYS A 55 -2.99 -8.67 -4.00
C LYS A 55 -3.98 -7.65 -4.57
N GLN A 56 -4.65 -6.88 -3.72
CA GLN A 56 -5.57 -5.84 -4.14
C GLN A 56 -4.84 -4.70 -4.88
N PHE A 57 -3.66 -4.31 -4.43
CA PHE A 57 -2.94 -3.14 -4.96
C PHE A 57 -2.01 -3.46 -6.13
N ILE A 58 -1.32 -4.60 -6.11
CA ILE A 58 -0.37 -4.97 -7.18
C ILE A 58 -0.90 -6.10 -8.09
N GLY A 59 -2.09 -6.62 -7.82
CA GLY A 59 -2.67 -7.72 -8.57
C GLY A 59 -2.12 -9.09 -8.18
N ARG A 60 -2.85 -10.14 -8.59
CA ARG A 60 -2.56 -11.52 -8.16
C ARG A 60 -1.18 -12.02 -8.58
N GLN A 61 -0.80 -11.79 -9.83
CA GLN A 61 0.43 -12.36 -10.37
C GLN A 61 1.67 -11.79 -9.65
N ASP A 62 1.71 -10.47 -9.49
CA ASP A 62 2.84 -9.80 -8.86
C ASP A 62 2.88 -10.12 -7.36
N ALA A 63 1.72 -10.16 -6.69
CA ALA A 63 1.64 -10.56 -5.29
C ALA A 63 2.15 -11.99 -5.04
N GLU A 64 1.74 -12.98 -5.84
CA GLU A 64 2.25 -14.36 -5.71
C GLU A 64 3.76 -14.42 -5.95
N SER A 65 4.29 -13.59 -6.85
CA SER A 65 5.73 -13.50 -7.11
C SER A 65 6.49 -12.95 -5.90
N VAL A 66 5.99 -11.86 -5.29
CA VAL A 66 6.54 -11.29 -4.05
C VAL A 66 6.48 -12.29 -2.91
N LYS A 67 5.35 -12.99 -2.73
CA LYS A 67 5.20 -14.02 -1.69
C LYS A 67 6.19 -15.18 -1.87
N ALA A 68 6.38 -15.64 -3.11
CA ALA A 68 7.37 -16.68 -3.40
C ALA A 68 8.78 -16.20 -3.05
N SER A 69 9.14 -14.96 -3.40
CA SER A 69 10.41 -14.36 -3.03
C SER A 69 10.61 -14.25 -1.52
N LYS A 70 9.59 -13.79 -0.77
CA LYS A 70 9.64 -13.73 0.70
C LYS A 70 9.92 -15.10 1.31
N ASN A 71 9.13 -16.12 0.95
CA ASN A 71 9.30 -17.47 1.49
C ASN A 71 10.70 -18.06 1.20
N LEU A 72 11.29 -17.75 0.03
CA LEU A 72 12.64 -18.20 -0.31
C LEU A 72 13.71 -17.49 0.52
N LEU A 73 13.53 -16.22 0.85
CA LEU A 73 14.43 -15.46 1.73
C LEU A 73 14.36 -16.02 3.15
N ASP A 74 13.15 -16.23 3.68
CA ASP A 74 12.94 -16.77 5.02
C ASP A 74 13.62 -18.16 5.19
N GLN A 75 13.43 -19.05 4.20
CA GLN A 75 14.11 -20.37 4.18
C GLN A 75 15.63 -20.24 4.08
N GLY A 76 16.12 -19.23 3.34
CA GLY A 76 17.54 -18.95 3.20
C GLY A 76 18.17 -18.50 4.51
N GLU A 77 17.49 -17.65 5.27
CA GLU A 77 17.92 -17.21 6.60
C GLU A 77 17.98 -18.37 7.58
N GLU A 78 16.94 -19.22 7.61
CA GLU A 78 16.93 -20.45 8.45
C GLU A 78 18.12 -21.36 8.15
N LEU A 79 18.43 -21.59 6.87
CA LEU A 79 19.55 -22.43 6.46
C LEU A 79 20.91 -21.80 6.82
N ALA A 80 21.07 -20.50 6.64
CA ALA A 80 22.30 -19.79 7.00
C ALA A 80 22.58 -19.89 8.51
N ASP A 81 21.53 -19.78 9.32
CA ASP A 81 21.57 -19.95 10.76
C ASP A 81 21.97 -21.37 11.18
N GLU A 82 21.47 -22.39 10.48
CA GLU A 82 21.86 -23.79 10.70
C GLU A 82 23.35 -24.00 10.41
N ILE A 83 23.83 -23.51 9.26
CA ILE A 83 25.24 -23.62 8.85
C ILE A 83 26.16 -22.93 9.84
N ALA A 84 25.79 -21.76 10.36
CA ALA A 84 26.61 -21.01 11.31
C ALA A 84 26.75 -21.68 12.68
N ARG A 85 25.87 -22.64 13.02
CA ARG A 85 25.87 -23.38 14.29
C ARG A 85 26.66 -24.70 14.22
N LEU A 86 27.14 -25.10 13.04
CA LEU A 86 28.00 -26.26 12.81
C LEU A 86 29.48 -25.94 13.04
#